data_AF-A0A7C8YN59-F1
#
_entry.id   AF-A0A7C8YN59-F1
#
_cell.length_a   1.000
_cell.length_b   1.000
_cell.length_c   1.000
_cell.angle_alpha   90.00
_cell.angle_beta   90.00
_cell.angle_gamma   90.00
#
_symmetry.space_group_name_H-M   'P 1'
#
loop_
_entity.id
_entity.type
_entity.pdbx_description
1 polymer ?
#
loop_
_entity_poly.entity_id
_entity_poly.type
_entity_poly.pdbx_seq_one_letter_code
_entity_poly.pdbx_strand_id
1 'polypeptide(L)'
;GGDTVMQCWVPKLRQDSKPNLLLIHGFGPNAMWHWADIVARMTRHFNVYVPYLVFFGESYTTRPARSEGFQAQCLMRLMEAHSVTSSLSVVGLSYGGFVAYSM
;
A
#
# COMPACT_ATOMS: atom_id res chain seq x y z
N GLY A 1 16.55 -3.01 -6.33
CA GLY A 1 17.14 -4.36 -6.37
C GLY A 1 16.13 -5.33 -5.82
N GLY A 2 15.80 -6.44 -6.44
CA GLY A 2 16.16 -6.98 -7.76
C GLY A 2 15.13 -8.04 -8.19
N ASP A 3 14.27 -8.47 -7.24
CA ASP A 3 13.29 -9.53 -7.45
C ASP A 3 11.84 -9.10 -7.24
N THR A 4 11.57 -7.90 -6.73
CA THR A 4 10.20 -7.39 -6.48
C THR A 4 10.13 -5.91 -6.81
N VAL A 5 9.13 -5.52 -7.60
CA VAL A 5 8.80 -4.14 -7.94
C VAL A 5 7.40 -3.84 -7.43
N MET A 6 7.25 -2.72 -6.72
CA MET A 6 5.99 -2.28 -6.16
C MET A 6 5.60 -0.94 -6.76
N GLN A 7 4.47 -0.90 -7.44
CA GLN A 7 3.81 0.33 -7.85
C GLN A 7 3.00 0.87 -6.67
N CYS A 8 3.13 2.18 -6.42
CA CYS A 8 2.40 2.84 -5.35
C CYS A 8 1.96 4.23 -5.81
N TRP A 9 0.70 4.56 -5.55
CA TRP A 9 0.28 5.95 -5.55
C TRP A 9 0.70 6.58 -4.22
N VAL A 10 1.47 7.66 -4.31
CA VAL A 10 2.10 8.33 -3.16
C VAL A 10 1.60 9.77 -3.05
N PRO A 11 1.63 10.38 -1.85
CA PRO A 11 1.24 11.77 -1.71
C PRO A 11 2.23 12.65 -2.50
N LYS A 12 1.71 13.61 -3.27
CA LYS A 12 2.55 14.56 -4.03
C LYS A 12 3.51 15.36 -3.14
N LEU A 13 3.05 15.71 -1.94
CA LEU A 13 3.85 16.36 -0.91
C LEU A 13 3.50 15.71 0.43
N ARG A 14 4.51 15.12 1.09
CA ARG A 14 4.38 14.60 2.45
C ARG A 14 4.39 15.76 3.44
N GLN A 15 3.41 15.82 4.33
CA GLN A 15 3.34 16.82 5.40
C GLN A 15 3.63 16.15 6.73
N ASP A 16 4.68 16.56 7.44
CA ASP A 16 5.11 15.93 8.70
C ASP A 16 4.06 16.04 9.82
N SER A 17 3.19 17.06 9.76
CA SER A 17 2.09 17.23 10.71
C SER A 17 0.92 16.26 10.50
N LYS A 18 0.87 15.56 9.35
CA LYS A 18 -0.21 14.63 9.03
C LYS A 18 0.22 13.18 9.33
N PRO A 19 -0.65 12.37 9.96
CA PRO A 19 -0.42 10.94 10.08
C PRO A 19 -0.36 10.25 8.71
N ASN A 20 0.33 9.11 8.62
CA ASN A 20 0.38 8.29 7.41
C ASN A 20 -0.78 7.31 7.37
N LEU A 21 -1.34 7.09 6.19
CA LEU A 21 -2.42 6.14 5.94
C LEU A 21 -2.10 5.26 4.74
N LEU A 22 -2.11 3.95 4.94
CA LEU A 22 -1.97 2.94 3.88
C LEU A 22 -3.33 2.32 3.54
N LEU A 23 -3.73 2.42 2.28
CA LEU A 23 -4.98 1.85 1.78
C LEU A 23 -4.67 0.60 0.93
N ILE A 24 -4.97 -0.58 1.46
CA ILE A 24 -4.67 -1.86 0.81
C ILE A 24 -5.93 -2.39 0.14
N HIS A 25 -5.89 -2.50 -1.19
CA HIS A 25 -7.02 -2.97 -1.98
C HIS A 25 -7.30 -4.48 -1.81
N GLY A 26 -8.54 -4.88 -2.07
CA GLY A 26 -8.92 -6.28 -2.24
C GLY A 26 -8.69 -6.80 -3.65
N PHE A 27 -9.06 -8.04 -3.93
CA PHE A 27 -8.92 -8.63 -5.27
C PHE A 27 -9.77 -7.85 -6.29
N GLY A 28 -9.16 -7.40 -7.39
CA GLY A 28 -9.84 -6.64 -8.43
C GLY A 28 -8.86 -6.00 -9.41
N PRO A 29 -9.32 -5.54 -10.58
CA PRO A 29 -8.45 -5.11 -11.68
C PRO A 29 -7.69 -3.82 -11.40
N ASN A 30 -8.15 -2.98 -10.46
CA ASN A 30 -7.50 -1.68 -10.18
C ASN A 30 -7.77 -1.20 -8.75
N ALA A 31 -6.70 -0.90 -8.00
CA ALA A 31 -6.76 -0.34 -6.65
C ALA A 31 -7.51 1.00 -6.59
N MET A 32 -7.32 1.87 -7.60
CA MET A 32 -7.99 3.19 -7.64
C MET A 32 -9.50 3.09 -7.85
N TRP A 33 -9.99 1.98 -8.42
CA TRP A 33 -11.42 1.73 -8.54
C TRP A 33 -12.10 1.62 -7.17
N HIS A 34 -11.39 1.09 -6.17
CA HIS A 34 -11.88 1.01 -4.80
C HIS A 34 -11.69 2.31 -4.00
N TRP A 35 -10.66 3.09 -4.34
CA TRP A 35 -10.17 4.14 -3.44
C TRP A 35 -10.33 5.57 -3.95
N ALA A 36 -10.68 5.84 -5.22
CA ALA A 36 -10.66 7.19 -5.79
C ALA A 36 -11.39 8.25 -4.93
N ASP A 37 -12.65 7.99 -4.55
CA ASP A 37 -13.44 8.92 -3.72
C ASP A 37 -12.93 9.03 -2.29
N ILE A 38 -12.38 7.93 -1.75
CA ILE A 38 -11.83 7.86 -0.41
C ILE A 38 -10.53 8.64 -0.33
N VAL A 39 -9.63 8.49 -1.30
CA VAL A 39 -8.34 9.19 -1.38
C VAL A 39 -8.54 10.70 -1.40
N ALA A 40 -9.50 11.20 -2.19
CA ALA A 40 -9.78 12.64 -2.26
C ALA A 40 -10.21 13.24 -0.92
N ARG A 41 -10.90 12.47 -0.08
CA ARG A 41 -11.30 12.88 1.27
C ARG A 41 -10.17 12.72 2.28
N MET A 42 -9.45 11.61 2.23
CA MET A 42 -8.43 11.26 3.22
C MET A 42 -7.16 12.11 3.09
N THR A 43 -6.78 12.54 1.88
CA THR A 43 -5.58 13.39 1.66
C THR A 43 -5.64 14.74 2.39
N ARG A 44 -6.83 15.18 2.79
CA ARG A 44 -7.01 16.38 3.64
C ARG A 44 -6.45 16.18 5.05
N HIS A 45 -6.46 14.95 5.56
CA HIS A 45 -6.14 14.60 6.94
C HIS A 45 -4.87 13.74 7.07
N PHE A 46 -4.52 12.97 6.03
CA PHE A 46 -3.44 12.00 6.05
C PHE A 46 -2.47 12.18 4.88
N ASN A 47 -1.24 11.70 5.06
CA ASN A 47 -0.36 11.32 3.95
C ASN A 47 -0.81 9.94 3.46
N VAL A 48 -1.54 9.91 2.35
CA VAL A 48 -2.19 8.68 1.85
C VAL A 48 -1.30 7.96 0.86
N TYR A 49 -1.13 6.66 1.06
CA TYR A 49 -0.41 5.75 0.17
C TYR A 49 -1.37 4.65 -0.30
N VAL A 50 -1.38 4.37 -1.61
CA VAL A 50 -2.21 3.33 -2.22
C VAL A 50 -1.32 2.41 -3.05
N PRO A 51 -0.75 1.35 -2.44
CA PRO A 51 0.07 0.37 -3.14
C PRO A 51 -0.79 -0.54 -4.00
N TYR A 52 -0.22 -1.01 -5.10
CA TYR A 52 -0.71 -2.19 -5.80
C TYR A 52 -0.01 -3.41 -5.22
N LEU A 53 -0.79 -4.38 -4.73
CA LEU A 53 -0.27 -5.67 -4.27
C LEU A 53 0.52 -6.36 -5.38
N VAL A 54 1.44 -7.25 -5.02
CA VAL A 54 2.21 -8.02 -6.01
C VAL A 54 1.25 -8.78 -6.92
N PHE A 55 1.47 -8.68 -8.24
CA PHE A 55 0.64 -9.19 -9.34
C PHE A 55 -0.61 -8.35 -9.67
N PHE A 56 -0.68 -7.11 -9.19
CA PHE A 56 -1.69 -6.13 -9.60
C PHE A 56 -1.01 -4.89 -10.19
N GLY A 57 -1.65 -4.27 -11.19
CA GLY A 57 -1.05 -3.15 -11.93
C GLY A 57 0.32 -3.55 -12.49
N GLU A 58 1.31 -2.70 -12.26
CA GLU A 58 2.71 -2.95 -12.65
C GLU A 58 3.56 -3.55 -11.50
N SER A 59 2.95 -3.94 -10.38
CA SER A 59 3.66 -4.61 -9.28
C SER A 59 3.92 -6.07 -9.61
N TYR A 60 5.17 -6.53 -9.54
CA TYR A 60 5.54 -7.91 -9.84
C TYR A 60 6.69 -8.42 -8.99
N THR A 61 6.87 -9.75 -8.98
CA THR A 61 8.05 -10.38 -8.38
C THR A 61 8.49 -11.62 -9.14
N THR A 62 9.80 -11.88 -9.17
CA THR A 62 10.40 -13.13 -9.63
C THR A 62 10.49 -14.18 -8.51
N ARG A 63 10.25 -13.80 -7.25
CA ARG A 63 10.26 -14.72 -6.10
C ARG A 63 9.08 -15.70 -6.18
N PRO A 64 9.20 -16.94 -5.67
CA PRO A 64 8.11 -17.92 -5.67
C PRO A 64 7.09 -17.72 -4.55
N ALA A 65 7.30 -16.77 -3.63
CA ALA A 65 6.42 -16.55 -2.47
C ALA A 65 5.03 -16.02 -2.88
N ARG A 66 3.97 -16.59 -2.31
CA ARG A 66 2.55 -16.26 -2.65
C ARG A 66 1.67 -15.98 -1.43
N SER A 67 2.24 -15.94 -0.22
CA SER A 67 1.46 -15.72 1.00
C SER A 67 1.11 -14.25 1.23
N GLU A 68 0.08 -14.03 2.03
CA GLU A 68 -0.31 -12.73 2.57
C GLU A 68 0.84 -12.09 3.34
N GLY A 69 1.60 -12.88 4.11
CA GLY A 69 2.79 -12.41 4.82
C GLY A 69 3.89 -11.92 3.87
N PHE A 70 4.02 -12.50 2.68
CA PHE A 70 4.94 -12.00 1.66
C PHE A 70 4.46 -10.66 1.08
N GLN A 71 3.16 -10.53 0.81
CA GLN A 71 2.56 -9.25 0.41
C GLN A 71 2.80 -8.17 1.48
N ALA A 72 2.55 -8.49 2.75
CA ALA A 72 2.76 -7.60 3.89
C ALA A 72 4.22 -7.16 4.02
N GLN A 73 5.17 -8.08 3.90
CA GLN A 73 6.60 -7.74 3.89
C GLN A 73 6.97 -6.78 2.74
N CYS A 74 6.40 -6.97 1.56
CA CYS A 74 6.64 -6.07 0.43
C CYS A 74 6.07 -4.67 0.70
N LEU A 75 4.89 -4.58 1.32
CA LEU A 75 4.29 -3.31 1.72
C LEU A 75 5.11 -2.61 2.81
N MET A 76 5.55 -3.32 3.85
CA MET A 76 6.39 -2.74 4.91
C MET A 76 7.68 -2.14 4.34
N ARG A 77 8.38 -2.87 3.47
CA ARG A 77 9.59 -2.39 2.79
C ARG A 77 9.32 -1.19 1.88
N LEU A 78 8.17 -1.17 1.20
CA LEU A 78 7.74 -0.04 0.39
C LEU A 78 7.52 1.21 1.27
N MET A 79 6.90 1.06 2.44
CA MET A 79 6.68 2.17 3.39
C MET A 79 8.01 2.69 3.95
N GLU A 80 8.92 1.80 4.33
CA GLU A 80 10.30 2.16 4.74
C GLU A 80 11.03 2.94 3.64
N ALA A 81 10.92 2.51 2.37
CA ALA A 81 11.51 3.20 1.23
C ALA A 81 10.92 4.62 1.03
N HIS A 82 9.69 4.85 1.48
CA HIS A 82 9.06 6.17 1.54
C HIS A 82 9.31 6.92 2.85
N SER A 83 10.28 6.48 3.66
CA SER A 83 10.64 7.08 4.95
C SER A 83 9.49 7.08 5.97
N VAL A 84 8.54 6.15 5.84
CA VAL A 84 7.49 5.92 6.81
C VAL A 84 7.95 4.81 7.76
N THR A 85 8.69 5.21 8.78
CA THR A 85 9.29 4.31 9.79
C THR A 85 8.60 4.40 11.15
N SER A 86 7.67 5.33 11.33
CA SER A 86 6.91 5.58 12.55
C SER A 86 5.43 5.21 12.38
N SER A 87 4.53 5.77 13.19
CA SER A 87 3.11 5.39 13.21
C SER A 87 2.46 5.43 11.82
N LEU A 88 1.82 4.31 11.47
CA LEU A 88 1.11 4.09 10.23
C LEU A 88 -0.29 3.57 10.54
N SER A 89 -1.33 4.27 10.07
CA SER A 89 -2.68 3.72 10.04
C SER A 89 -2.85 2.88 8.77
N VAL A 90 -3.49 1.72 8.89
CA VAL A 90 -3.69 0.80 7.76
C VAL A 90 -5.18 0.50 7.63
N VAL A 91 -5.69 0.53 6.40
CA VAL A 91 -7.04 0.10 6.06
C VAL A 91 -6.94 -0.92 4.95
N GLY A 92 -7.42 -2.13 5.22
CA GLY A 92 -7.44 -3.23 4.26
C GLY A 92 -8.86 -3.60 3.84
N LEU A 93 -9.08 -3.77 2.53
CA LEU A 93 -10.35 -4.24 1.98
C LEU A 93 -10.24 -5.71 1.56
N SER A 94 -11.14 -6.58 2.05
CA SER A 94 -11.20 -8.00 1.65
C SER A 94 -9.82 -8.69 1.79
N TYR A 95 -9.23 -9.19 0.69
CA TYR A 95 -7.86 -9.74 0.70
C TYR A 95 -6.82 -8.77 1.29
N GLY A 96 -6.96 -7.48 1.01
CA GLY A 96 -6.12 -6.44 1.60
C GLY A 96 -6.24 -6.35 3.12
N GLY A 97 -7.36 -6.79 3.71
CA GLY A 97 -7.54 -6.94 5.15
C GLY A 97 -6.68 -8.05 5.75
N PHE A 98 -6.56 -9.20 5.08
CA PHE A 98 -5.66 -10.27 5.52
C PHE A 98 -4.18 -9.87 5.40
N VAL A 99 -3.83 -9.14 4.33
CA VAL A 99 -2.50 -8.55 4.18
C VAL A 99 -2.23 -7.53 5.28
N ALA A 100 -3.17 -6.60 5.55
CA ALA A 100 -3.07 -5.62 6.62
C ALA A 100 -2.87 -6.26 8.00
N TYR A 101 -3.60 -7.34 8.28
CA TYR A 101 -3.47 -8.09 9.54
C TYR A 101 -2.09 -8.76 9.69
N SER A 102 -1.40 -9.02 8.57
CA SER A 102 -0.08 -9.67 8.55
C SER A 102 1.10 -8.67 8.52
N MET A 103 0.83 -7.35 8.58
CA MET A 103 1.83 -6.29 8.63
C MET A 103 2.22 -5.96 10.07
#